data_AF-A0A6C0JX52-F1
#
_entry.id   AF-A0A6C0JX52-F1
#
_cell.length_a   1.000
_cell.length_b   1.000
_cell.length_c   1.000
_cell.angle_alpha   90.00
_cell.angle_beta   90.00
_cell.angle_gamma   90.00
#
_symmetry.space_group_name_H-M   'P 1'
#
loop_
_entity.id
_entity.type
_entity.pdbx_description
1 polymer ?
#
loop_
_entity_poly.entity_id
_entity_poly.type
_entity_poly.pdbx_seq_one_letter_code
_entity_poly.pdbx_strand_id
1 'polypeptide(L)'
;MAQIHVYSRGIVMDDYNSAIKRNHESFMMGDVKASSEYIYPNQKEDANQIMNVFYTQEVRVISIVKKTKVGMDGLMIELAFRMTTHSDDTFVLHRNNVFFITGMSNKSWENDMKDKIPTCFKENVYHHGKLQRLNTKLKDIKNAFIIIDEIDSGDKEYQKLHLILKESGILDMKYMEDNNIRLAVVSATMINELREFYKWGDKHYTHYMNIPDMYIGHDEFLQLGIIQEYYPIHDIESADRWIQEDILQHYGIDYRVHIVRTSEKHKGFIMDACIRHNVMFRNHTSTDRISFDKLSKIFNVDLPTNQHQVIAIKGLWRRANLIPNEWKMKIGATHERHVNVYDTNVQVQGLPGRMSGYWKDTILNGHKTGPHRTSIDAIQEYKSFYNNPFGNIKYSTPGVKTTFVHPKHIVNLDTIHETIHEVFNTNKRIPVVIDGLHETDVIFTTKKKKLKLEFVRSLLHKSHINLFNYITHPNVVCAQISLPKTKPSYKKHITDVVNASITNTPLTIDLKEKFKSINNWQLFIDHKEKRLCFVIWCVNEELYA
;
A
#
# COMPACT_ATOMS: atom_id res chain seq x y z
N MET A 1 -6.11 3.20 36.75
CA MET A 1 -5.73 3.04 35.32
C MET A 1 -4.76 4.12 34.86
N ALA A 2 -4.99 5.41 35.13
CA ALA A 2 -4.09 6.51 34.73
C ALA A 2 -2.59 6.26 35.07
N GLN A 3 -2.27 5.85 36.30
CA GLN A 3 -0.87 5.59 36.70
C GLN A 3 -0.22 4.43 35.92
N ILE A 4 -1.00 3.40 35.56
CA ILE A 4 -0.51 2.27 34.74
C ILE A 4 -0.20 2.74 33.32
N HIS A 5 -1.03 3.62 32.75
CA HIS A 5 -0.76 4.21 31.44
C HIS A 5 0.51 5.06 31.46
N VAL A 6 0.74 5.88 32.49
CA VAL A 6 1.98 6.66 32.63
C VAL A 6 3.22 5.76 32.60
N TYR A 7 3.26 4.69 33.40
CA TYR A 7 4.39 3.75 33.38
C TYR A 7 4.52 3.01 32.04
N SER A 8 3.39 2.61 31.44
CA SER A 8 3.40 1.93 30.14
C SER A 8 3.94 2.84 29.04
N ARG A 9 3.56 4.13 29.01
CA ARG A 9 4.11 5.15 28.09
C ARG A 9 5.62 5.28 28.25
N GLY A 10 6.10 5.40 29.50
CA GLY A 10 7.53 5.51 29.79
C GLY A 10 8.33 4.33 29.23
N ILE A 11 7.88 3.10 29.51
CA ILE A 11 8.51 1.87 28.98
C ILE A 11 8.55 1.88 27.44
N VAL A 12 7.44 2.23 26.80
CA VAL A 12 7.37 2.27 25.33
C VAL A 12 8.32 3.32 24.76
N MET A 13 8.37 4.52 25.36
CA MET A 13 9.28 5.59 24.92
C MET A 13 10.75 5.19 25.06
N ASP A 14 11.13 4.57 26.18
CA ASP A 14 12.49 4.12 26.42
C ASP A 14 12.91 3.03 25.42
N ASP A 15 12.04 2.03 25.20
CA ASP A 15 12.32 0.94 24.25
C ASP A 15 12.34 1.43 22.79
N TYR A 16 11.49 2.40 22.43
CA TYR A 16 11.49 3.01 21.10
C TYR A 16 12.77 3.83 20.86
N ASN A 17 13.18 4.64 21.83
CA ASN A 17 14.45 5.37 21.78
C ASN A 17 15.67 4.44 21.73
N SER A 18 15.62 3.32 22.46
CA SER A 18 16.63 2.27 22.39
C SER A 18 16.69 1.63 20.99
N ALA A 19 15.54 1.36 20.37
CA ALA A 19 15.48 0.85 19.00
C ALA A 19 16.06 1.83 17.98
N ILE A 20 15.80 3.14 18.12
CA ILE A 20 16.43 4.19 17.29
C ILE A 20 17.95 4.11 17.41
N LYS A 21 18.48 4.10 18.64
CA LYS A 21 19.93 4.08 18.89
C LYS A 21 20.60 2.83 18.31
N ARG A 22 20.00 1.65 18.52
CA ARG A 22 20.51 0.38 17.96
C ARG A 22 20.51 0.39 16.43
N ASN A 23 19.44 0.87 15.81
CA ASN A 23 19.39 0.99 14.34
C ASN A 23 20.51 1.92 13.83
N HIS A 24 20.70 3.08 14.47
CA HIS A 24 21.76 4.02 14.10
C HIS A 24 23.16 3.41 14.28
N GLU A 25 23.42 2.72 15.39
CA GLU A 25 24.67 1.99 15.62
C GLU A 25 24.92 0.94 14.53
N SER A 26 23.94 0.09 14.25
CA SER A 26 24.01 -0.92 13.19
C SER A 26 24.27 -0.31 11.81
N PHE A 27 23.62 0.81 11.49
CA PHE A 27 23.84 1.54 10.24
C PHE A 27 25.27 2.06 10.13
N MET A 28 25.80 2.65 11.20
CA MET A 28 27.20 3.13 11.24
C MET A 28 28.23 1.99 11.17
N MET A 29 27.86 0.79 11.63
CA MET A 29 28.67 -0.42 11.49
C MET A 29 28.56 -1.09 10.10
N GLY A 30 27.77 -0.53 9.19
CA GLY A 30 27.60 -1.06 7.84
C GLY A 30 26.66 -2.27 7.75
N ASP A 31 25.77 -2.47 8.72
CA ASP A 31 24.72 -3.48 8.60
C ASP A 31 23.72 -3.08 7.51
N VAL A 32 23.74 -3.83 6.41
CA VAL A 32 22.86 -3.65 5.24
C VAL A 32 21.36 -3.81 5.56
N LYS A 33 20.99 -4.32 6.73
CA LYS A 33 19.59 -4.38 7.17
C LYS A 33 19.13 -3.12 7.93
N ALA A 34 20.07 -2.31 8.42
CA ALA A 34 19.80 -1.06 9.10
C ALA A 34 19.71 0.10 8.11
N SER A 35 18.98 1.14 8.48
CA SER A 35 18.79 2.34 7.65
C SER A 35 19.24 3.60 8.39
N SER A 36 19.48 4.67 7.63
CA SER A 36 19.84 5.98 8.18
C SER A 36 18.81 6.53 9.16
N GLU A 37 17.54 6.16 8.96
CA GLU A 37 16.44 6.47 9.87
C GLU A 37 15.79 5.18 10.37
N TYR A 38 15.39 5.17 11.63
CA TYR A 38 14.62 4.05 12.18
C TYR A 38 13.17 4.04 11.64
N ILE A 39 12.54 5.21 11.61
CA ILE A 39 11.20 5.44 11.04
C ILE A 39 11.26 6.73 10.21
N TYR A 40 10.93 6.62 8.93
CA TYR A 40 11.02 7.72 7.96
C TYR A 40 9.85 8.72 8.10
N PRO A 41 9.98 9.96 7.59
CA PRO A 41 8.98 11.01 7.80
C PRO A 41 7.59 10.65 7.24
N ASN A 42 7.52 10.02 6.06
CA ASN A 42 6.25 9.61 5.46
C ASN A 42 5.50 8.58 6.32
N GLN A 43 6.24 7.68 7.00
CA GLN A 43 5.66 6.68 7.90
C GLN A 43 5.10 7.33 9.17
N LYS A 44 5.77 8.37 9.70
CA LYS A 44 5.29 9.16 10.84
C LYS A 44 4.02 9.92 10.51
N GLU A 45 3.98 10.52 9.33
CA GLU A 45 2.83 11.26 8.83
C GLU A 45 1.62 10.33 8.62
N ASP A 46 1.82 9.22 7.91
CA ASP A 46 0.77 8.20 7.72
C ASP A 46 0.25 7.67 9.06
N ALA A 47 1.15 7.39 10.02
CA ALA A 47 0.76 6.90 11.34
C ALA A 47 -0.10 7.92 12.10
N ASN A 48 0.23 9.21 12.01
CA ASN A 48 -0.57 10.29 12.59
C ASN A 48 -1.97 10.36 12.01
N GLN A 49 -2.07 10.31 10.68
CA GLN A 49 -3.36 10.38 9.99
C GLN A 49 -4.25 9.19 10.37
N ILE A 50 -3.72 7.98 10.35
CA ILE A 50 -4.43 6.75 10.75
C ILE A 50 -4.85 6.81 12.22
N MET A 51 -3.95 7.23 13.12
CA MET A 51 -4.26 7.37 14.54
C MET A 51 -5.36 8.42 14.77
N ASN A 52 -5.32 9.54 14.06
CA ASN A 52 -6.34 10.58 14.13
C ASN A 52 -7.71 10.05 13.69
N VAL A 53 -7.77 9.22 12.64
CA VAL A 53 -9.02 8.55 12.23
C VAL A 53 -9.55 7.68 13.36
N PHE A 54 -8.73 6.84 13.97
CA PHE A 54 -9.17 6.03 15.12
C PHE A 54 -9.57 6.84 16.36
N TYR A 55 -8.97 8.02 16.55
CA TYR A 55 -9.23 8.88 17.69
C TYR A 55 -10.53 9.68 17.53
N THR A 56 -10.80 10.15 16.32
CA THR A 56 -11.88 11.11 16.05
C THR A 56 -13.12 10.51 15.42
N GLN A 57 -13.03 9.28 14.91
CA GLN A 57 -14.12 8.61 14.19
C GLN A 57 -14.45 7.27 14.84
N GLU A 58 -15.64 6.76 14.57
CA GLU A 58 -16.10 5.46 15.07
C GLU A 58 -15.59 4.26 14.24
N VAL A 59 -14.52 4.46 13.47
CA VAL A 59 -13.89 3.43 12.65
C VAL A 59 -13.34 2.31 13.54
N ARG A 60 -13.49 1.06 13.08
CA ARG A 60 -12.93 -0.14 13.73
C ARG A 60 -11.84 -0.80 12.92
N VAL A 61 -11.85 -0.63 11.60
CA VAL A 61 -10.87 -1.22 10.70
C VAL A 61 -10.30 -0.17 9.75
N ILE A 62 -8.98 -0.10 9.68
CA ILE A 62 -8.28 0.67 8.65
C ILE A 62 -7.56 -0.29 7.71
N SER A 63 -7.88 -0.22 6.42
CA SER A 63 -7.12 -0.89 5.37
C SER A 63 -6.02 0.03 4.85
N ILE A 64 -4.77 -0.43 4.90
CA ILE A 64 -3.61 0.34 4.45
C ILE A 64 -3.17 -0.20 3.09
N VAL A 65 -3.41 0.59 2.05
CA VAL A 65 -3.01 0.32 0.67
C VAL A 65 -1.60 0.85 0.44
N LYS A 66 -0.68 -0.01 -0.01
CA LYS A 66 0.74 0.31 -0.17
C LYS A 66 1.32 -0.17 -1.50
N LYS A 67 2.36 0.53 -1.97
CA LYS A 67 3.28 -0.02 -2.98
C LYS A 67 4.28 -0.97 -2.31
N THR A 68 4.85 -1.88 -3.09
CA THR A 68 5.90 -2.79 -2.58
C THR A 68 7.11 -2.01 -2.04
N LYS A 69 7.69 -2.46 -0.92
CA LYS A 69 8.93 -1.88 -0.34
C LYS A 69 8.88 -0.39 0.04
N VAL A 70 7.70 0.20 0.23
CA VAL A 70 7.53 1.59 0.74
C VAL A 70 7.66 1.72 2.28
N GLY A 71 8.14 0.67 2.96
CA GLY A 71 8.42 0.74 4.40
C GLY A 71 7.22 0.54 5.33
N MET A 72 6.46 -0.54 5.11
CA MET A 72 5.33 -0.90 5.97
C MET A 72 5.74 -1.22 7.42
N ASP A 73 6.86 -1.92 7.61
CA ASP A 73 7.34 -2.29 8.96
C ASP A 73 7.45 -1.05 9.86
N GLY A 74 8.03 0.04 9.34
CA GLY A 74 8.17 1.29 10.07
C GLY A 74 6.83 1.94 10.40
N LEU A 75 5.88 1.94 9.46
CA LEU A 75 4.51 2.42 9.72
C LEU A 75 3.82 1.59 10.82
N MET A 76 3.93 0.26 10.81
CA MET A 76 3.33 -0.58 11.86
C MET A 76 3.93 -0.29 13.24
N ILE A 77 5.25 -0.12 13.31
CA ILE A 77 5.96 0.21 14.56
C ILE A 77 5.51 1.58 15.08
N GLU A 78 5.44 2.57 14.19
CA GLU A 78 5.04 3.92 14.54
C GLU A 78 3.59 4.00 14.99
N LEU A 79 2.68 3.25 14.35
CA LEU A 79 1.29 3.14 14.79
C LEU A 79 1.21 2.57 16.21
N ALA A 80 1.91 1.48 16.49
CA ALA A 80 1.95 0.91 17.83
C ALA A 80 2.51 1.88 18.87
N PHE A 81 3.58 2.59 18.53
CA PHE A 81 4.17 3.64 19.37
C PHE A 81 3.13 4.74 19.67
N ARG A 82 2.50 5.32 18.66
CA ARG A 82 1.52 6.41 18.83
C ARG A 82 0.29 5.97 19.62
N MET A 83 -0.27 4.80 19.29
CA MET A 83 -1.43 4.25 20.00
C MET A 83 -1.16 3.98 21.49
N THR A 84 0.09 3.75 21.88
CA THR A 84 0.49 3.45 23.27
C THR A 84 1.14 4.62 24.00
N THR A 85 1.41 5.73 23.30
CA THR A 85 2.00 6.95 23.88
C THR A 85 1.12 8.19 23.75
N HIS A 86 -0.07 8.05 23.14
CA HIS A 86 -1.04 9.13 23.01
C HIS A 86 -1.31 9.84 24.34
N SER A 87 -1.45 11.17 24.33
CA SER A 87 -1.61 11.99 25.54
C SER A 87 -2.95 11.82 26.24
N ASP A 88 -4.00 11.44 25.50
CA ASP A 88 -5.32 11.15 26.06
C ASP A 88 -5.36 9.78 26.75
N ASP A 89 -5.53 9.79 28.07
CA ASP A 89 -5.62 8.60 28.93
C ASP A 89 -6.84 7.71 28.63
N THR A 90 -7.87 8.24 27.97
CA THR A 90 -9.08 7.46 27.59
C THR A 90 -8.90 6.73 26.26
N PHE A 91 -7.93 7.16 25.45
CA PHE A 91 -7.65 6.57 24.14
C PHE A 91 -6.42 5.66 24.16
N VAL A 92 -5.40 6.04 24.93
CA VAL A 92 -4.10 5.35 24.95
C VAL A 92 -4.25 3.87 25.30
N LEU A 93 -3.49 3.03 24.60
CA LEU A 93 -3.50 1.59 24.80
C LEU A 93 -2.37 1.15 25.72
N HIS A 94 -2.61 0.08 26.48
CA HIS A 94 -1.54 -0.59 27.18
C HIS A 94 -0.70 -1.40 26.17
N ARG A 95 0.64 -1.33 26.25
CA ARG A 95 1.56 -2.00 25.31
C ARG A 95 1.28 -3.50 25.08
N ASN A 96 0.83 -4.20 26.13
CA ASN A 96 0.49 -5.63 26.04
C ASN A 96 -0.75 -5.94 25.19
N ASN A 97 -1.54 -4.92 24.82
CA ASN A 97 -2.76 -5.06 24.02
C ASN A 97 -2.54 -4.62 22.56
N VAL A 98 -1.29 -4.42 22.15
CA VAL A 98 -0.93 -4.19 20.74
C VAL A 98 -0.33 -5.47 20.16
N PHE A 99 -0.89 -5.94 19.05
CA PHE A 99 -0.54 -7.22 18.44
C PHE A 99 -0.12 -7.04 16.98
N PHE A 100 0.95 -7.72 16.59
CA PHE A 100 1.45 -7.77 15.21
C PHE A 100 1.27 -9.18 14.69
N ILE A 101 0.47 -9.33 13.65
CA ILE A 101 0.13 -10.62 13.06
C ILE A 101 0.50 -10.56 11.58
N THR A 102 1.03 -11.65 11.02
CA THR A 102 1.06 -11.83 9.56
C THR A 102 0.13 -12.97 9.14
N GLY A 103 -0.59 -12.76 8.03
CA GLY A 103 -1.37 -13.79 7.36
C GLY A 103 -0.51 -14.95 6.81
N MET A 104 0.80 -14.74 6.67
CA MET A 104 1.74 -15.72 6.13
C MET A 104 2.31 -16.67 7.19
N SER A 105 2.57 -17.92 6.80
CA SER A 105 3.41 -18.81 7.60
C SER A 105 4.89 -18.53 7.32
N ASN A 106 5.45 -17.52 8.00
CA ASN A 106 6.82 -17.07 7.73
C ASN A 106 7.64 -16.81 9.01
N LYS A 107 8.60 -17.70 9.31
CA LYS A 107 9.51 -17.55 10.45
C LYS A 107 10.55 -16.43 10.25
N SER A 108 10.97 -16.16 9.00
CA SER A 108 11.91 -15.08 8.71
C SER A 108 11.28 -13.74 9.05
N TRP A 109 10.04 -13.52 8.61
CA TRP A 109 9.29 -12.31 8.94
C TRP A 109 9.13 -12.12 10.45
N GLU A 110 8.81 -13.18 11.20
CA GLU A 110 8.68 -13.08 12.66
C GLU A 110 9.99 -12.63 13.31
N ASN A 111 11.12 -13.22 12.90
CA ASN A 111 12.43 -12.87 13.42
C ASN A 111 12.81 -11.44 13.01
N ASP A 112 12.71 -11.10 11.72
CA ASP A 112 13.05 -9.78 11.19
C ASP A 112 12.19 -8.68 11.85
N MET A 113 10.89 -8.93 12.09
CA MET A 113 10.00 -7.99 12.79
C MET A 113 10.36 -7.85 14.27
N LYS A 114 10.65 -8.97 14.97
CA LYS A 114 11.10 -8.97 16.37
C LYS A 114 12.44 -8.29 16.56
N ASP A 115 13.31 -8.31 15.57
CA ASP A 115 14.61 -7.64 15.63
C ASP A 115 14.44 -6.12 15.52
N LYS A 116 13.52 -5.66 14.67
CA LYS A 116 13.26 -4.23 14.42
C LYS A 116 12.42 -3.55 15.50
N ILE A 117 11.40 -4.23 16.03
CA ILE A 117 10.39 -3.62 16.90
C ILE A 117 10.95 -3.27 18.31
N PRO A 118 10.42 -2.24 18.99
CA PRO A 118 10.73 -1.99 20.41
C PRO A 118 10.49 -3.25 21.27
N THR A 119 11.39 -3.49 22.23
CA THR A 119 11.45 -4.75 22.99
C THR A 119 10.11 -5.09 23.67
N CYS A 120 9.41 -4.09 24.17
CA CYS A 120 8.12 -4.22 24.82
C CYS A 120 7.01 -4.87 23.98
N PHE A 121 7.15 -4.91 22.65
CA PHE A 121 6.17 -5.51 21.75
C PHE A 121 6.57 -6.89 21.22
N LYS A 122 7.81 -7.36 21.45
CA LYS A 122 8.32 -8.60 20.84
C LYS A 122 7.48 -9.83 21.15
N GLU A 123 6.94 -9.93 22.37
CA GLU A 123 6.05 -11.03 22.78
C GLU A 123 4.70 -11.03 22.08
N ASN A 124 4.34 -9.93 21.41
CA ASN A 124 3.08 -9.78 20.70
C ASN A 124 3.22 -9.86 19.17
N VAL A 125 4.31 -10.43 18.67
CA VAL A 125 4.54 -10.70 17.23
C VAL A 125 4.25 -12.16 16.90
N TYR A 126 3.28 -12.40 16.01
CA TYR A 126 2.79 -13.73 15.64
C TYR A 126 2.77 -13.93 14.12
N HIS A 127 3.27 -15.08 13.66
CA HIS A 127 3.03 -15.56 12.29
C HIS A 127 1.98 -16.66 12.27
N HIS A 128 1.44 -16.98 11.09
CA HIS A 128 0.34 -17.94 10.92
C HIS A 128 0.55 -19.29 11.64
N GLY A 129 1.78 -19.77 11.74
CA GLY A 129 2.11 -21.06 12.37
C GLY A 129 1.99 -21.07 13.90
N LYS A 130 2.01 -19.91 14.57
CA LYS A 130 1.93 -19.76 16.03
C LYS A 130 0.62 -19.15 16.53
N LEU A 131 -0.37 -18.95 15.64
CA LEU A 131 -1.63 -18.29 15.99
C LEU A 131 -2.40 -19.00 17.13
N GLN A 132 -2.19 -20.30 17.36
CA GLN A 132 -2.81 -20.98 18.51
C GLN A 132 -2.47 -20.32 19.87
N ARG A 133 -1.28 -19.71 20.00
CA ARG A 133 -0.87 -18.96 21.21
C ARG A 133 -1.61 -17.64 21.36
N LEU A 134 -2.14 -17.11 20.26
CA LEU A 134 -2.88 -15.86 20.23
C LEU A 134 -4.30 -16.02 20.78
N ASN A 135 -4.89 -17.22 20.72
CA ASN A 135 -6.26 -17.46 21.17
C ASN A 135 -6.45 -17.09 22.65
N THR A 136 -5.50 -17.49 23.52
CA THR A 136 -5.54 -17.15 24.95
C THR A 136 -5.30 -15.67 25.22
N LYS A 137 -4.61 -14.95 24.33
CA LYS A 137 -4.33 -13.51 24.45
C LYS A 137 -5.50 -12.65 23.98
N LEU A 138 -6.25 -13.11 22.98
CA LEU A 138 -7.38 -12.37 22.42
C LEU A 138 -8.71 -12.69 23.12
N LYS A 139 -8.77 -13.79 23.87
CA LYS A 139 -9.94 -14.11 24.68
C LYS A 139 -10.22 -12.97 25.68
N ASP A 140 -11.45 -12.46 25.67
CA ASP A 140 -11.93 -11.39 26.56
C ASP A 140 -11.10 -10.09 26.48
N ILE A 141 -10.41 -9.85 25.36
CA ILE A 141 -9.53 -8.70 25.19
C ILE A 141 -10.31 -7.38 25.14
N LYS A 142 -9.75 -6.33 25.74
CA LYS A 142 -10.28 -4.97 25.74
C LYS A 142 -9.19 -3.96 25.43
N ASN A 143 -9.55 -2.83 24.83
CA ASN A 143 -8.64 -1.74 24.48
C ASN A 143 -7.43 -2.29 23.72
N ALA A 144 -7.68 -2.83 22.53
CA ALA A 144 -6.68 -3.54 21.76
C ALA A 144 -6.51 -2.96 20.37
N PHE A 145 -5.27 -3.03 19.89
CA PHE A 145 -4.93 -2.69 18.52
C PHE A 145 -4.22 -3.86 17.87
N ILE A 146 -4.79 -4.38 16.80
CA ILE A 146 -4.31 -5.57 16.12
C ILE A 146 -3.94 -5.19 14.71
N ILE A 147 -2.66 -5.36 14.37
CA ILE A 147 -2.11 -5.10 13.06
C ILE A 147 -1.98 -6.44 12.34
N ILE A 148 -2.56 -6.56 11.14
CA ILE A 148 -2.54 -7.77 10.31
C ILE A 148 -1.82 -7.44 8.99
N ASP A 149 -0.56 -7.85 8.89
CA ASP A 149 0.27 -7.72 7.69
C ASP A 149 0.03 -8.88 6.70
N GLU A 150 0.14 -8.57 5.41
CA GLU A 150 -0.11 -9.47 4.28
C GLU A 150 -1.42 -10.28 4.45
N ILE A 151 -2.51 -9.55 4.73
CA ILE A 151 -3.84 -10.14 5.01
C ILE A 151 -4.31 -11.09 3.91
N ASP A 152 -4.03 -10.78 2.65
CA ASP A 152 -4.43 -11.54 1.45
C ASP A 152 -3.86 -12.98 1.39
N SER A 153 -2.85 -13.27 2.21
CA SER A 153 -2.27 -14.61 2.34
C SER A 153 -2.99 -15.50 3.38
N GLY A 154 -3.75 -14.92 4.30
CA GLY A 154 -4.31 -15.60 5.49
C GLY A 154 -5.81 -15.40 5.70
N ASP A 155 -6.51 -14.83 4.71
CA ASP A 155 -7.90 -14.39 4.83
C ASP A 155 -8.96 -15.39 4.32
N LYS A 156 -8.62 -16.64 3.96
CA LYS A 156 -9.67 -17.58 3.51
C LYS A 156 -10.63 -17.92 4.65
N GLU A 157 -11.89 -18.14 4.28
CA GLU A 157 -12.88 -18.72 5.18
C GLU A 157 -12.35 -20.02 5.84
N TYR A 158 -12.63 -20.21 7.13
CA TYR A 158 -12.18 -21.34 7.96
C TYR A 158 -10.65 -21.53 8.12
N GLN A 159 -9.81 -20.60 7.65
CA GLN A 159 -8.39 -20.62 8.00
C GLN A 159 -8.18 -20.24 9.47
N LYS A 160 -7.00 -20.60 10.01
CA LYS A 160 -6.65 -20.38 11.43
C LYS A 160 -6.91 -18.94 11.90
N LEU A 161 -6.57 -17.94 11.08
CA LEU A 161 -6.78 -16.54 11.43
C LEU A 161 -8.27 -16.23 11.60
N HIS A 162 -9.11 -16.64 10.65
CA HIS A 162 -10.56 -16.52 10.76
C HIS A 162 -11.08 -17.18 12.05
N LEU A 163 -10.74 -18.46 12.27
CA LEU A 163 -11.23 -19.21 13.44
C LEU A 163 -10.87 -18.51 14.76
N ILE A 164 -9.65 -18.01 14.89
CA ILE A 164 -9.19 -17.31 16.10
C ILE A 164 -9.89 -15.97 16.30
N LEU A 165 -10.04 -15.18 15.24
CA LEU A 165 -10.78 -13.91 15.33
C LEU A 165 -12.26 -14.14 15.66
N LYS A 166 -12.85 -15.22 15.14
CA LYS A 166 -14.22 -15.62 15.45
C LYS A 166 -14.37 -16.09 16.90
N GLU A 167 -13.51 -17.00 17.36
CA GLU A 167 -13.55 -17.55 18.72
C GLU A 167 -13.26 -16.50 19.79
N SER A 168 -12.48 -15.48 19.48
CA SER A 168 -12.19 -14.34 20.37
C SER A 168 -13.30 -13.27 20.37
N GLY A 169 -14.35 -13.41 19.57
CA GLY A 169 -15.42 -12.42 19.45
C GLY A 169 -15.07 -11.21 18.58
N ILE A 170 -13.88 -11.14 17.98
CA ILE A 170 -13.44 -10.00 17.17
C ILE A 170 -14.22 -9.89 15.84
N LEU A 171 -14.80 -10.99 15.35
CA LEU A 171 -15.71 -10.96 14.18
C LEU A 171 -17.17 -10.65 14.59
N ASP A 172 -17.36 -9.79 15.59
CA ASP A 172 -18.63 -9.21 16.01
C ASP A 172 -18.41 -7.70 16.20
N MET A 173 -19.09 -6.89 15.39
CA MET A 173 -18.91 -5.44 15.38
C MET A 173 -19.29 -4.82 16.73
N LYS A 174 -20.38 -5.29 17.34
CA LYS A 174 -20.80 -4.81 18.66
C LYS A 174 -19.74 -5.14 19.71
N TYR A 175 -19.17 -6.35 19.66
CA TYR A 175 -18.08 -6.73 20.57
C TYR A 175 -16.84 -5.82 20.38
N MET A 176 -16.46 -5.53 19.13
CA MET A 176 -15.35 -4.62 18.85
C MET A 176 -15.60 -3.21 19.40
N GLU A 177 -16.82 -2.71 19.29
CA GLU A 177 -17.22 -1.41 19.83
C GLU A 177 -17.21 -1.38 21.36
N ASP A 178 -17.92 -2.31 21.99
CA ASP A 178 -18.07 -2.39 23.45
C ASP A 178 -16.72 -2.61 24.16
N ASN A 179 -15.75 -3.24 23.48
CA ASN A 179 -14.43 -3.55 24.03
C ASN A 179 -13.30 -2.69 23.43
N ASN A 180 -13.61 -1.69 22.61
CA ASN A 180 -12.64 -0.78 22.00
C ASN A 180 -11.48 -1.52 21.29
N ILE A 181 -11.84 -2.38 20.33
CA ILE A 181 -10.91 -3.17 19.52
C ILE A 181 -10.77 -2.51 18.15
N ARG A 182 -9.54 -2.27 17.73
CA ARG A 182 -9.20 -1.63 16.45
C ARG A 182 -8.28 -2.52 15.63
N LEU A 183 -8.51 -2.58 14.32
CA LEU A 183 -7.72 -3.36 13.38
C LEU A 183 -7.04 -2.46 12.35
N ALA A 184 -5.74 -2.65 12.13
CA ALA A 184 -5.07 -2.16 10.93
C ALA A 184 -4.70 -3.36 10.05
N VAL A 185 -5.23 -3.40 8.83
CA VAL A 185 -5.04 -4.52 7.91
C VAL A 185 -4.29 -4.04 6.68
N VAL A 186 -3.29 -4.80 6.25
CA VAL A 186 -2.32 -4.33 5.27
C VAL A 186 -2.01 -5.41 4.25
N SER A 187 -1.91 -5.01 2.98
CA SER A 187 -1.16 -5.76 1.96
C SER A 187 -0.81 -4.84 0.80
N ALA A 188 0.22 -5.21 0.03
CA ALA A 188 0.42 -4.59 -1.28
C ALA A 188 -0.66 -5.02 -2.29
N THR A 189 -1.35 -6.14 -2.07
CA THR A 189 -2.24 -6.76 -3.07
C THR A 189 -3.59 -7.22 -2.50
N MET A 190 -4.24 -6.38 -1.69
CA MET A 190 -5.50 -6.71 -0.99
C MET A 190 -6.79 -6.32 -1.74
N ILE A 191 -6.87 -6.59 -3.05
CA ILE A 191 -8.03 -6.13 -3.86
C ILE A 191 -9.37 -6.68 -3.38
N ASN A 192 -9.44 -7.98 -3.11
CA ASN A 192 -10.70 -8.64 -2.75
C ASN A 192 -11.11 -8.23 -1.34
N GLU A 193 -10.15 -8.22 -0.42
CA GLU A 193 -10.34 -7.84 0.96
C GLU A 193 -10.80 -6.39 1.05
N LEU A 194 -10.19 -5.47 0.28
CA LEU A 194 -10.57 -4.06 0.27
C LEU A 194 -12.00 -3.84 -0.23
N ARG A 195 -12.43 -4.58 -1.26
CA ARG A 195 -13.83 -4.55 -1.75
C ARG A 195 -14.82 -5.07 -0.72
N GLU A 196 -14.43 -6.06 0.08
CA GLU A 196 -15.26 -6.56 1.18
C GLU A 196 -15.31 -5.58 2.35
N PHE A 197 -14.17 -4.99 2.72
CA PHE A 197 -14.12 -3.98 3.78
C PHE A 197 -14.94 -2.74 3.47
N TYR A 198 -14.99 -2.32 2.21
CA TYR A 198 -15.82 -1.18 1.79
C TYR A 198 -17.31 -1.36 2.17
N LYS A 199 -17.80 -2.60 2.20
CA LYS A 199 -19.18 -2.91 2.58
C LYS A 199 -19.46 -2.74 4.07
N TRP A 200 -18.42 -2.53 4.89
CA TRP A 200 -18.54 -2.27 6.34
C TRP A 200 -18.92 -0.81 6.63
N GLY A 201 -19.01 0.04 5.62
CA GLY A 201 -19.49 1.41 5.75
C GLY A 201 -18.62 2.26 6.66
N ASP A 202 -19.26 2.97 7.60
CA ASP A 202 -18.61 3.92 8.51
C ASP A 202 -17.66 3.26 9.53
N LYS A 203 -17.67 1.93 9.63
CA LYS A 203 -16.75 1.16 10.48
C LYS A 203 -15.41 0.88 9.80
N HIS A 204 -15.25 1.22 8.52
CA HIS A 204 -14.04 1.03 7.74
C HIS A 204 -13.50 2.34 7.17
N TYR A 205 -12.17 2.45 7.10
CA TYR A 205 -11.49 3.51 6.38
C TYR A 205 -10.33 2.95 5.55
N THR A 206 -10.12 3.51 4.36
CA THR A 206 -9.01 3.15 3.47
C THR A 206 -7.94 4.23 3.51
N HIS A 207 -6.74 3.88 3.97
CA HIS A 207 -5.57 4.74 3.98
C HIS A 207 -4.62 4.37 2.84
N TYR A 208 -4.18 5.35 2.05
CA TYR A 208 -3.11 5.16 1.06
C TYR A 208 -1.80 5.68 1.64
N MET A 209 -0.77 4.83 1.69
CA MET A 209 0.53 5.27 2.17
C MET A 209 1.12 6.36 1.28
N ASN A 210 1.69 7.38 1.91
CA ASN A 210 2.44 8.42 1.23
C ASN A 210 3.68 7.84 0.55
N ILE A 211 3.83 8.07 -0.75
CA ILE A 211 4.96 7.61 -1.58
C ILE A 211 6.01 8.73 -1.67
N PRO A 212 7.21 8.59 -1.07
CA PRO A 212 8.23 9.64 -1.15
C PRO A 212 8.87 9.75 -2.53
N ASP A 213 9.38 10.93 -2.88
CA ASP A 213 9.97 11.20 -4.21
C ASP A 213 11.14 10.28 -4.57
N MET A 214 11.91 9.87 -3.55
CA MET A 214 13.07 8.96 -3.66
C MET A 214 12.68 7.50 -3.91
N TYR A 215 11.39 7.17 -3.81
CA TYR A 215 10.88 5.83 -4.07
C TYR A 215 10.80 5.57 -5.58
N ILE A 216 11.21 4.38 -5.99
CA ILE A 216 10.99 3.85 -7.34
C ILE A 216 10.26 2.51 -7.26
N GLY A 217 9.21 2.37 -8.07
CA GLY A 217 8.35 1.19 -8.10
C GLY A 217 8.14 0.65 -9.50
N HIS A 218 7.11 -0.19 -9.64
CA HIS A 218 6.81 -0.87 -10.90
C HIS A 218 6.45 0.10 -12.04
N ASP A 219 5.74 1.19 -11.73
CA ASP A 219 5.29 2.15 -12.74
C ASP A 219 6.49 2.82 -13.43
N GLU A 220 7.42 3.31 -12.61
CA GLU A 220 8.64 3.95 -13.09
C GLU A 220 9.58 2.94 -13.77
N PHE A 221 9.71 1.73 -13.21
CA PHE A 221 10.51 0.67 -13.87
C PHE A 221 9.98 0.32 -15.26
N LEU A 222 8.66 0.31 -15.45
CA LEU A 222 8.05 0.05 -16.75
C LEU A 222 8.30 1.22 -17.72
N GLN A 223 8.14 2.47 -17.25
CA GLN A 223 8.41 3.67 -18.06
C GLN A 223 9.88 3.77 -18.50
N LEU A 224 10.81 3.35 -17.65
CA LEU A 224 12.24 3.33 -17.94
C LEU A 224 12.68 2.12 -18.78
N GLY A 225 11.78 1.20 -19.15
CA GLY A 225 12.11 -0.02 -19.88
C GLY A 225 12.94 -1.04 -19.08
N ILE A 226 13.01 -0.87 -17.76
CA ILE A 226 13.70 -1.77 -16.82
C ILE A 226 12.87 -3.04 -16.63
N ILE A 227 11.55 -2.93 -16.46
CA ILE A 227 10.66 -4.09 -16.52
C ILE A 227 10.40 -4.43 -17.99
N GLN A 228 10.57 -5.71 -18.33
CA GLN A 228 10.30 -6.24 -19.66
C GLN A 228 9.53 -7.55 -19.57
N GLU A 229 8.84 -7.93 -20.65
CA GLU A 229 8.06 -9.16 -20.69
C GLU A 229 8.98 -10.38 -20.53
N TYR A 230 8.57 -11.31 -19.68
CA TYR A 230 9.25 -12.58 -19.49
C TYR A 230 8.97 -13.58 -20.62
N TYR A 231 9.75 -14.66 -20.69
CA TYR A 231 9.52 -15.75 -21.63
C TYR A 231 9.88 -17.10 -21.02
N PRO A 232 9.37 -18.22 -21.55
CA PRO A 232 9.65 -19.53 -20.97
C PRO A 232 11.12 -19.93 -21.17
N ILE A 233 11.87 -20.05 -20.08
CA ILE A 233 13.16 -20.74 -20.05
C ILE A 233 12.92 -22.21 -19.76
N HIS A 234 12.91 -23.02 -20.81
CA HIS A 234 12.51 -24.43 -20.76
C HIS A 234 13.40 -25.38 -21.57
N ASP A 235 14.38 -24.81 -22.26
CA ASP A 235 15.43 -25.49 -23.01
C ASP A 235 16.71 -24.65 -22.93
N ILE A 236 17.75 -25.13 -23.60
CA ILE A 236 19.05 -24.48 -23.61
C ILE A 236 19.08 -23.20 -24.45
N GLU A 237 18.32 -23.14 -25.55
CA GLU A 237 18.30 -21.98 -26.45
C GLU A 237 17.67 -20.77 -25.75
N SER A 238 16.56 -20.98 -25.03
CA SER A 238 15.92 -19.94 -24.22
C SER A 238 16.78 -19.50 -23.02
N ALA A 239 17.59 -20.41 -22.44
CA ALA A 239 18.54 -20.07 -21.39
C ALA A 239 19.74 -19.27 -21.93
N ASP A 240 20.33 -19.70 -23.06
CA ASP A 240 21.41 -18.99 -23.75
C ASP A 240 20.96 -17.59 -24.16
N ARG A 241 19.73 -17.47 -24.68
CA ARG A 241 19.13 -16.18 -25.01
C ARG A 241 19.13 -15.22 -23.81
N TRP A 242 18.66 -15.67 -22.64
CA TRP A 242 18.62 -14.83 -21.44
C TRP A 242 20.02 -14.39 -21.01
N ILE A 243 21.00 -15.30 -21.02
CA ILE A 243 22.38 -14.96 -20.66
C ILE A 243 23.01 -14.01 -21.68
N GLN A 244 22.80 -14.25 -22.98
CA GLN A 244 23.40 -13.43 -24.02
C GLN A 244 22.80 -12.02 -24.05
N GLU A 245 21.47 -11.91 -24.09
CA GLU A 245 20.77 -10.64 -24.25
C GLU A 245 20.77 -9.82 -22.94
N ASP A 246 20.27 -10.41 -21.85
CA ASP A 246 19.98 -9.65 -20.63
C ASP A 246 21.21 -9.52 -19.71
N ILE A 247 22.19 -10.40 -19.84
CA ILE A 247 23.41 -10.38 -19.01
C ILE A 247 24.59 -9.82 -19.80
N LEU A 248 25.07 -10.55 -20.81
CA LEU A 248 26.33 -10.23 -21.46
C LEU A 248 26.25 -8.98 -22.33
N GLN A 249 25.24 -8.85 -23.19
CA GLN A 249 25.10 -7.67 -24.05
C GLN A 249 24.72 -6.42 -23.24
N HIS A 250 23.88 -6.56 -22.20
CA HIS A 250 23.42 -5.42 -21.41
C HIS A 250 24.50 -4.87 -20.45
N TYR A 251 25.25 -5.76 -19.79
CA TYR A 251 26.23 -5.38 -18.76
C TYR A 251 27.68 -5.45 -19.25
N GLY A 252 28.01 -6.29 -20.23
CA GLY A 252 29.38 -6.43 -20.73
C GLY A 252 30.36 -6.82 -19.62
N ILE A 253 31.33 -5.95 -19.34
CA ILE A 253 32.33 -6.13 -18.28
C ILE A 253 31.90 -5.59 -16.91
N ASP A 254 30.70 -4.99 -16.80
CA ASP A 254 30.12 -4.57 -15.52
C ASP A 254 29.58 -5.81 -14.79
N TYR A 255 30.46 -6.56 -14.15
CA TYR A 255 30.12 -7.86 -13.58
C TYR A 255 29.10 -7.76 -12.43
N ARG A 256 27.93 -8.37 -12.64
CA ARG A 256 26.78 -8.36 -11.70
C ARG A 256 26.42 -9.76 -11.21
N VAL A 257 25.49 -9.78 -10.26
CA VAL A 257 24.79 -10.97 -9.80
C VAL A 257 23.37 -10.95 -10.37
N HIS A 258 23.04 -11.93 -11.18
CA HIS A 258 21.76 -12.09 -11.86
C HIS A 258 20.92 -13.13 -11.13
N ILE A 259 19.61 -13.00 -11.16
CA ILE A 259 18.71 -13.86 -10.37
C ILE A 259 17.63 -14.44 -11.28
N VAL A 260 17.51 -15.76 -11.32
CA VAL A 260 16.45 -16.43 -12.09
C VAL A 260 15.63 -17.35 -11.20
N ARG A 261 14.31 -17.18 -11.22
CA ARG A 261 13.40 -18.11 -10.57
C ARG A 261 13.09 -19.27 -11.51
N THR A 262 13.51 -20.47 -11.13
CA THR A 262 13.36 -21.66 -11.97
C THR A 262 12.86 -22.88 -11.20
N SER A 263 12.56 -23.96 -11.91
CA SER A 263 12.23 -25.27 -11.35
C SER A 263 13.42 -26.21 -11.48
N GLU A 264 13.44 -27.30 -10.71
CA GLU A 264 14.50 -28.31 -10.83
C GLU A 264 14.61 -28.88 -12.26
N LYS A 265 13.47 -28.99 -12.95
CA LYS A 265 13.39 -29.51 -14.32
C LYS A 265 14.20 -28.66 -15.32
N HIS A 266 14.18 -27.33 -15.18
CA HIS A 266 14.80 -26.42 -16.17
C HIS A 266 16.12 -25.81 -15.68
N LYS A 267 16.51 -26.09 -14.43
CA LYS A 267 17.75 -25.58 -13.84
C LYS A 267 18.99 -26.00 -14.62
N GLY A 268 19.00 -27.23 -15.15
CA GLY A 268 20.12 -27.78 -15.94
C GLY A 268 20.45 -26.92 -17.15
N PHE A 269 19.45 -26.49 -17.91
CA PHE A 269 19.64 -25.64 -19.08
C PHE A 269 20.30 -24.30 -18.73
N ILE A 270 19.89 -23.67 -17.63
CA ILE A 270 20.49 -22.41 -17.17
C ILE A 270 21.94 -22.62 -16.74
N MET A 271 22.24 -23.72 -16.05
CA MET A 271 23.59 -24.06 -15.62
C MET A 271 24.50 -24.30 -16.83
N ASP A 272 24.04 -25.07 -17.82
CA ASP A 272 24.79 -25.38 -19.04
C ASP A 272 25.06 -24.11 -19.87
N ALA A 273 24.06 -23.23 -19.98
CA ALA A 273 24.21 -21.93 -20.62
C ALA A 273 25.25 -21.06 -19.89
N CYS A 274 25.21 -21.03 -18.55
CA CYS A 274 26.21 -20.31 -17.75
C CYS A 274 27.63 -20.81 -18.02
N ILE A 275 27.82 -22.13 -18.12
CA ILE A 275 29.12 -22.75 -18.40
C ILE A 275 29.66 -22.31 -19.77
N ARG A 276 28.83 -22.35 -20.83
CA ARG A 276 29.23 -21.93 -22.19
C ARG A 276 29.70 -20.48 -22.24
N HIS A 277 29.06 -19.63 -21.45
CA HIS A 277 29.26 -18.18 -21.45
C HIS A 277 30.23 -17.70 -20.36
N ASN A 278 30.92 -18.60 -19.67
CA ASN A 278 31.82 -18.29 -18.55
C ASN A 278 31.15 -17.42 -17.46
N VAL A 279 29.90 -17.74 -17.14
CA VAL A 279 29.12 -17.14 -16.06
C VAL A 279 29.08 -18.10 -14.88
N MET A 280 29.32 -17.62 -13.67
CA MET A 280 29.26 -18.47 -12.48
C MET A 280 27.82 -18.88 -12.19
N PHE A 281 27.54 -20.16 -11.98
CA PHE A 281 26.22 -20.60 -11.56
C PHE A 281 26.19 -20.96 -10.08
N ARG A 282 25.15 -20.53 -9.36
CA ARG A 282 24.87 -20.91 -7.96
C ARG A 282 23.40 -21.23 -7.78
N ASN A 283 23.13 -22.20 -6.93
CA ASN A 283 21.78 -22.58 -6.56
C ASN A 283 21.44 -22.01 -5.17
N HIS A 284 20.22 -21.50 -5.00
CA HIS A 284 19.71 -20.98 -3.74
C HIS A 284 18.24 -21.40 -3.57
N THR A 285 18.04 -22.57 -2.96
CA THR A 285 16.73 -23.16 -2.71
C THR A 285 16.54 -23.46 -1.23
N SER A 286 15.35 -23.94 -0.86
CA SER A 286 15.09 -24.40 0.51
C SER A 286 15.96 -25.59 0.93
N THR A 287 16.40 -26.42 -0.01
CA THR A 287 17.25 -27.61 0.24
C THR A 287 18.74 -27.32 0.06
N ASP A 288 19.08 -26.28 -0.72
CA ASP A 288 20.45 -25.87 -1.02
C ASP A 288 20.56 -24.36 -0.79
N ARG A 289 20.61 -23.98 0.49
CA ARG A 289 20.49 -22.58 0.91
C ARG A 289 21.87 -21.96 1.13
N ILE A 290 22.25 -21.03 0.25
CA ILE A 290 23.34 -20.08 0.51
C ILE A 290 23.07 -19.32 1.83
N SER A 291 24.05 -19.33 2.75
CA SER A 291 23.97 -18.62 4.02
C SER A 291 23.97 -17.11 3.84
N PHE A 292 23.48 -16.37 4.83
CA PHE A 292 23.47 -14.90 4.80
C PHE A 292 24.87 -14.31 4.65
N ASP A 293 25.87 -14.82 5.37
CA ASP A 293 27.26 -14.34 5.28
C ASP A 293 27.83 -14.53 3.87
N LYS A 294 27.50 -15.66 3.23
CA LYS A 294 27.94 -15.94 1.87
C LYS A 294 27.22 -15.07 0.85
N LEU A 295 25.92 -14.83 1.02
CA LEU A 295 25.16 -13.86 0.20
C LEU A 295 25.74 -12.44 0.37
N SER A 296 26.04 -12.04 1.60
CA SER A 296 26.63 -10.73 1.91
C SER A 296 27.95 -10.53 1.17
N LYS A 297 28.81 -11.56 1.10
CA LYS A 297 30.04 -11.53 0.31
C LYS A 297 29.79 -11.50 -1.20
N ILE A 298 28.78 -12.24 -1.70
CA ILE A 298 28.43 -12.26 -3.12
C ILE A 298 27.92 -10.89 -3.60
N PHE A 299 27.13 -10.20 -2.77
CA PHE A 299 26.54 -8.90 -3.08
C PHE A 299 27.34 -7.71 -2.58
N ASN A 300 28.50 -7.92 -1.94
CA ASN A 300 29.34 -6.82 -1.48
C ASN A 300 29.89 -6.07 -2.71
N VAL A 301 29.55 -4.78 -2.79
CA VAL A 301 29.98 -3.88 -3.87
C VAL A 301 31.47 -3.60 -3.87
N ASP A 302 32.12 -3.70 -2.72
CA ASP A 302 33.56 -3.43 -2.56
C ASP A 302 34.42 -4.66 -2.91
N LEU A 303 33.81 -5.83 -3.09
CA LEU A 303 34.53 -7.04 -3.49
C LEU A 303 34.51 -7.17 -5.02
N PRO A 304 35.69 -7.10 -5.68
CA PRO A 304 35.75 -7.24 -7.12
C PRO A 304 35.31 -8.65 -7.55
N THR A 305 34.44 -8.70 -8.55
CA THR A 305 34.02 -9.93 -9.23
C THR A 305 34.56 -9.89 -10.64
N ASN A 306 35.31 -10.91 -11.05
CA ASN A 306 35.94 -10.94 -12.37
C ASN A 306 35.06 -11.62 -13.44
N GLN A 307 33.84 -12.00 -13.08
CA GLN A 307 32.86 -12.60 -13.98
C GLN A 307 31.44 -12.42 -13.44
N HIS A 308 30.46 -12.46 -14.34
CA HIS A 308 29.04 -12.47 -13.98
C HIS A 308 28.69 -13.71 -13.17
N GLN A 309 27.67 -13.60 -12.32
CA GLN A 309 27.16 -14.72 -11.54
C GLN A 309 25.64 -14.82 -11.69
N VAL A 310 25.11 -16.03 -11.80
CA VAL A 310 23.68 -16.34 -11.81
C VAL A 310 23.32 -17.11 -10.55
N ILE A 311 22.32 -16.64 -9.82
CA ILE A 311 21.70 -17.35 -8.70
C ILE A 311 20.33 -17.86 -9.14
N ALA A 312 20.20 -19.18 -9.26
CA ALA A 312 18.91 -19.83 -9.47
C ALA A 312 18.17 -19.98 -8.14
N ILE A 313 16.92 -19.51 -8.09
CA ILE A 313 16.08 -19.57 -6.90
C ILE A 313 14.80 -20.39 -7.10
N LYS A 314 14.34 -21.05 -6.03
CA LYS A 314 13.03 -21.71 -5.96
C LYS A 314 12.37 -21.46 -4.62
N GLY A 315 11.19 -20.82 -4.64
CA GLY A 315 10.40 -20.52 -3.44
C GLY A 315 10.98 -19.45 -2.50
N LEU A 316 12.17 -18.90 -2.77
CA LEU A 316 12.83 -17.86 -1.98
C LEU A 316 12.64 -16.46 -2.57
N TRP A 317 12.98 -15.42 -1.81
CA TRP A 317 12.90 -14.00 -2.22
C TRP A 317 11.54 -13.61 -2.81
N ARG A 318 10.48 -13.89 -2.03
CA ARG A 318 9.11 -13.43 -2.27
C ARG A 318 8.76 -12.31 -1.29
N ARG A 319 7.45 -12.04 -1.12
CA ARG A 319 6.80 -11.02 -0.25
C ARG A 319 7.51 -10.68 1.07
N ALA A 320 7.97 -11.68 1.80
CA ALA A 320 8.51 -11.51 3.16
C ALA A 320 10.03 -11.30 3.24
N ASN A 321 10.78 -11.51 2.16
CA ASN A 321 12.24 -11.40 2.23
C ASN A 321 12.70 -9.98 1.88
N LEU A 322 13.63 -9.46 2.69
CA LEU A 322 14.37 -8.24 2.40
C LEU A 322 15.52 -8.55 1.43
N ILE A 323 15.64 -7.73 0.38
CA ILE A 323 16.87 -7.55 -0.38
C ILE A 323 17.33 -6.13 -0.04
N PRO A 324 18.43 -5.96 0.70
CA PRO A 324 18.99 -4.64 1.03
C PRO A 324 19.25 -3.78 -0.21
N ASN A 325 19.13 -2.46 -0.09
CA ASN A 325 19.38 -1.55 -1.22
C ASN A 325 20.84 -1.65 -1.68
N GLU A 326 21.78 -1.84 -0.76
CA GLU A 326 23.20 -2.05 -0.99
C GLU A 326 23.43 -3.29 -1.86
N TRP A 327 22.64 -4.35 -1.66
CA TRP A 327 22.75 -5.56 -2.48
C TRP A 327 22.16 -5.34 -3.88
N LYS A 328 21.09 -4.54 -4.00
CA LYS A 328 20.49 -4.22 -5.30
C LYS A 328 21.48 -3.54 -6.23
N MET A 329 22.43 -2.77 -5.68
CA MET A 329 23.53 -2.18 -6.45
C MET A 329 24.38 -3.22 -7.17
N LYS A 330 24.43 -4.47 -6.72
CA LYS A 330 25.18 -5.54 -7.39
C LYS A 330 24.29 -6.46 -8.23
N ILE A 331 22.96 -6.33 -8.10
CA ILE A 331 21.99 -7.14 -8.83
C ILE A 331 21.83 -6.60 -10.25
N GLY A 332 21.97 -7.48 -11.24
CA GLY A 332 21.74 -7.15 -12.65
C GLY A 332 20.35 -7.59 -13.12
N ALA A 333 20.31 -8.25 -14.28
CA ALA A 333 19.11 -8.88 -14.81
C ALA A 333 18.46 -9.87 -13.83
N THR A 334 17.13 -9.85 -13.79
CA THR A 334 16.33 -10.81 -13.02
C THR A 334 15.23 -11.42 -13.87
N HIS A 335 14.93 -12.69 -13.69
CA HIS A 335 13.89 -13.38 -14.45
C HIS A 335 12.93 -14.15 -13.55
N GLU A 336 11.67 -13.75 -13.52
CA GLU A 336 10.61 -14.51 -12.84
C GLU A 336 10.24 -15.78 -13.61
N ARG A 337 9.64 -16.75 -12.93
CA ARG A 337 9.24 -17.99 -13.61
C ARG A 337 8.05 -17.70 -14.52
N HIS A 338 8.25 -17.80 -15.83
CA HIS A 338 7.17 -17.69 -16.81
C HIS A 338 6.05 -18.71 -16.54
N VAL A 339 4.81 -18.24 -16.68
CA VAL A 339 3.60 -19.04 -16.58
C VAL A 339 2.61 -18.57 -17.65
N ASN A 340 1.86 -19.50 -18.26
CA ASN A 340 0.88 -19.16 -19.29
C ASN A 340 -0.32 -18.39 -18.70
N VAL A 341 -0.68 -18.69 -17.46
CA VAL A 341 -1.69 -17.96 -16.69
C VAL A 341 -0.99 -17.39 -15.47
N TYR A 342 -0.83 -16.07 -15.45
CA TYR A 342 -0.20 -15.37 -14.34
C TYR A 342 -1.17 -15.10 -13.21
N ASP A 343 -0.58 -14.92 -12.03
CA ASP A 343 -1.24 -14.41 -10.85
C ASP A 343 -0.61 -13.06 -10.52
N THR A 344 -1.39 -11.98 -10.62
CA THR A 344 -0.94 -10.61 -10.38
C THR A 344 -0.37 -10.44 -8.98
N ASN A 345 -0.96 -11.11 -7.98
CA ASN A 345 -0.46 -11.12 -6.60
C ASN A 345 0.95 -11.72 -6.50
N VAL A 346 1.24 -12.74 -7.29
CA VAL A 346 2.55 -13.41 -7.29
C VAL A 346 3.59 -12.60 -8.04
N GLN A 347 3.26 -12.06 -9.22
CA GLN A 347 4.21 -11.35 -10.07
C GLN A 347 4.66 -10.02 -9.45
N VAL A 348 3.71 -9.19 -8.98
CA VAL A 348 3.96 -7.88 -8.38
C VAL A 348 4.82 -7.99 -7.13
N GLN A 349 4.64 -9.06 -6.35
CA GLN A 349 5.42 -9.27 -5.14
C GLN A 349 6.61 -10.23 -5.33
N GLY A 350 6.93 -10.56 -6.58
CA GLY A 350 8.11 -11.33 -6.98
C GLY A 350 9.38 -10.47 -7.00
N LEU A 351 10.37 -10.90 -7.78
CA LEU A 351 11.66 -10.21 -7.92
C LEU A 351 11.52 -8.73 -8.29
N PRO A 352 10.70 -8.31 -9.28
CA PRO A 352 10.54 -6.88 -9.61
C PRO A 352 10.10 -6.04 -8.41
N GLY A 353 9.11 -6.52 -7.64
CA GLY A 353 8.67 -5.86 -6.42
C GLY A 353 9.62 -6.02 -5.23
N ARG A 354 10.72 -6.76 -5.35
CA ARG A 354 11.85 -6.72 -4.40
C ARG A 354 12.89 -5.69 -4.81
N MET A 355 12.97 -5.35 -6.09
CA MET A 355 13.87 -4.32 -6.62
C MET A 355 13.33 -2.90 -6.37
N SER A 356 12.02 -2.72 -6.16
CA SER A 356 11.46 -1.43 -5.73
C SER A 356 12.02 -0.95 -4.37
N GLY A 357 11.97 0.36 -4.12
CA GLY A 357 12.40 0.96 -2.84
C GLY A 357 13.03 2.35 -3.01
N TYR A 358 13.83 2.75 -2.01
CA TYR A 358 14.41 4.11 -1.89
C TYR A 358 15.81 4.23 -2.51
N TRP A 359 15.88 4.26 -3.84
CA TRP A 359 17.15 4.35 -4.59
C TRP A 359 16.94 4.88 -6.01
N LYS A 360 15.86 5.66 -6.20
CA LYS A 360 15.49 6.26 -7.49
C LYS A 360 16.61 7.10 -8.08
N ASP A 361 17.19 7.99 -7.29
CA ASP A 361 18.26 8.89 -7.73
C ASP A 361 19.47 8.12 -8.26
N THR A 362 19.82 7.01 -7.61
CA THR A 362 20.91 6.15 -8.08
C THR A 362 20.65 5.63 -9.48
N ILE A 363 19.43 5.19 -9.77
CA ILE A 363 19.02 4.70 -11.10
C ILE A 363 18.99 5.85 -12.11
N LEU A 364 18.40 6.99 -11.75
CA LEU A 364 18.32 8.16 -12.62
C LEU A 364 19.70 8.76 -12.94
N ASN A 365 20.67 8.59 -12.05
CA ASN A 365 22.08 8.96 -12.25
C ASN A 365 22.87 7.93 -13.09
N GLY A 366 22.19 7.02 -13.77
CA GLY A 366 22.78 6.11 -14.76
C GLY A 366 23.19 4.74 -14.22
N HIS A 367 22.85 4.40 -12.97
CA HIS A 367 23.07 3.05 -12.48
C HIS A 367 22.19 2.05 -13.24
N LYS A 368 22.82 1.04 -13.85
CA LYS A 368 22.13 -0.02 -14.57
C LYS A 368 21.49 -1.03 -13.61
N THR A 369 20.21 -1.35 -13.84
CA THR A 369 19.49 -2.44 -13.19
C THR A 369 18.52 -3.08 -14.19
N GLY A 370 18.20 -4.36 -14.02
CA GLY A 370 17.35 -5.11 -14.94
C GLY A 370 18.07 -5.61 -16.20
N PRO A 371 17.37 -6.05 -17.26
CA PRO A 371 15.93 -6.19 -17.33
C PRO A 371 15.36 -7.04 -16.18
N HIS A 372 14.26 -6.58 -15.59
CA HIS A 372 13.47 -7.34 -14.64
C HIS A 372 12.32 -8.00 -15.39
N ARG A 373 12.56 -9.23 -15.87
CA ARG A 373 11.64 -10.02 -16.68
C ARG A 373 10.49 -10.54 -15.81
N THR A 374 9.28 -10.07 -16.09
CA THR A 374 8.01 -10.47 -15.45
C THR A 374 6.85 -10.29 -16.43
N SER A 375 5.63 -10.72 -16.09
CA SER A 375 4.44 -10.36 -16.86
C SER A 375 4.18 -8.85 -16.75
N ILE A 376 4.23 -8.14 -17.89
CA ILE A 376 3.87 -6.73 -17.99
C ILE A 376 2.38 -6.54 -17.69
N ASP A 377 1.52 -7.42 -18.20
CA ASP A 377 0.08 -7.34 -17.94
C ASP A 377 -0.22 -7.38 -16.44
N ALA A 378 0.42 -8.26 -15.67
CA ALA A 378 0.25 -8.31 -14.22
C ALA A 378 0.63 -6.97 -13.56
N ILE A 379 1.70 -6.33 -14.01
CA ILE A 379 2.12 -5.01 -13.52
C ILE A 379 1.08 -3.93 -13.87
N GLN A 380 0.52 -3.96 -15.08
CA GLN A 380 -0.50 -3.02 -15.52
C GLN A 380 -1.84 -3.20 -14.78
N GLU A 381 -2.26 -4.45 -14.53
CA GLU A 381 -3.42 -4.76 -13.70
C GLU A 381 -3.22 -4.24 -12.28
N TYR A 382 -2.03 -4.43 -11.71
CA TYR A 382 -1.70 -3.89 -10.38
C TYR A 382 -1.72 -2.37 -10.32
N LYS A 383 -1.18 -1.68 -11.31
CA LYS A 383 -1.25 -0.22 -11.43
C LYS A 383 -2.70 0.25 -11.48
N SER A 384 -3.52 -0.42 -12.29
CA SER A 384 -4.95 -0.10 -12.42
C SER A 384 -5.68 -0.29 -11.09
N PHE A 385 -5.37 -1.37 -10.36
CA PHE A 385 -5.84 -1.59 -8.99
C PHE A 385 -5.41 -0.50 -8.02
N TYR A 386 -4.12 -0.16 -7.99
CA TYR A 386 -3.62 0.82 -7.03
C TYR A 386 -4.26 2.20 -7.23
N ASN A 387 -4.50 2.58 -8.49
CA ASN A 387 -5.12 3.88 -8.82
C ASN A 387 -6.64 3.89 -8.59
N ASN A 388 -7.31 2.77 -8.81
CA ASN A 388 -8.77 2.68 -8.67
C ASN A 388 -9.21 1.27 -8.21
N PRO A 389 -9.03 0.92 -6.92
CA PRO A 389 -9.27 -0.44 -6.45
C PRO A 389 -10.75 -0.85 -6.47
N PHE A 390 -11.64 0.14 -6.51
CA PHE A 390 -13.08 -0.04 -6.58
C PHE A 390 -13.64 0.08 -8.00
N GLY A 391 -12.79 0.37 -8.98
CA GLY A 391 -13.16 0.40 -10.39
C GLY A 391 -13.47 -0.98 -10.96
N ASN A 392 -14.09 -0.99 -12.14
CA ASN A 392 -14.23 -2.20 -12.95
C ASN A 392 -12.88 -2.54 -13.60
N ILE A 393 -11.96 -3.06 -12.80
CA ILE A 393 -10.61 -3.43 -13.21
C ILE A 393 -10.50 -4.93 -13.42
N LYS A 394 -9.78 -5.32 -14.46
CA LYS A 394 -9.29 -6.68 -14.62
C LYS A 394 -8.17 -6.90 -13.61
N TYR A 395 -8.28 -7.97 -12.82
CA TYR A 395 -7.25 -8.36 -11.87
C TYR A 395 -7.15 -9.88 -11.79
N SER A 396 -6.09 -10.43 -12.37
CA SER A 396 -5.90 -11.85 -12.59
C SER A 396 -5.36 -12.51 -11.33
N THR A 397 -6.22 -13.23 -10.61
CA THR A 397 -5.84 -14.08 -9.46
C THR A 397 -6.47 -15.47 -9.57
N PRO A 398 -5.82 -16.54 -9.09
CA PRO A 398 -6.37 -17.89 -9.11
C PRO A 398 -7.63 -18.02 -8.25
N GLY A 399 -8.78 -18.07 -8.92
CA GLY A 399 -10.07 -18.40 -8.32
C GLY A 399 -10.73 -17.26 -7.53
N VAL A 400 -12.05 -17.35 -7.40
CA VAL A 400 -12.81 -16.48 -6.50
C VAL A 400 -12.63 -17.04 -5.09
N LYS A 401 -11.97 -16.27 -4.23
CA LYS A 401 -11.77 -16.62 -2.83
C LYS A 401 -12.77 -15.84 -1.98
N THR A 402 -13.56 -16.57 -1.19
CA THR A 402 -14.34 -15.96 -0.10
C THR A 402 -13.40 -15.63 1.05
N THR A 403 -13.35 -14.36 1.41
CA THR A 403 -12.51 -13.84 2.49
C THR A 403 -13.29 -13.86 3.81
N PHE A 404 -12.63 -14.01 4.96
CA PHE A 404 -13.30 -13.93 6.27
C PHE A 404 -13.77 -12.52 6.60
N VAL A 405 -13.27 -11.52 5.88
CA VAL A 405 -13.65 -10.11 6.05
C VAL A 405 -14.94 -9.77 5.31
N HIS A 406 -15.49 -10.73 4.54
CA HIS A 406 -16.81 -10.59 3.93
C HIS A 406 -17.86 -10.31 5.02
N PRO A 407 -18.77 -9.32 4.85
CA PRO A 407 -19.73 -8.92 5.88
C PRO A 407 -20.57 -10.04 6.49
N LYS A 408 -20.92 -11.07 5.71
CA LYS A 408 -21.60 -12.29 6.19
C LYS A 408 -20.94 -12.98 7.40
N HIS A 409 -19.65 -12.73 7.65
CA HIS A 409 -18.89 -13.29 8.76
C HIS A 409 -18.79 -12.37 9.97
N ILE A 410 -19.28 -11.14 9.86
CA ILE A 410 -19.18 -10.11 10.89
C ILE A 410 -20.56 -9.94 11.51
N VAL A 411 -20.71 -10.44 12.73
CA VAL A 411 -21.97 -10.35 13.48
C VAL A 411 -22.22 -8.88 13.84
N ASN A 412 -23.48 -8.44 13.85
CA ASN A 412 -23.90 -7.07 14.19
C ASN A 412 -23.31 -5.97 13.30
N LEU A 413 -22.85 -6.31 12.09
CA LEU A 413 -22.42 -5.31 11.11
C LEU A 413 -23.61 -4.81 10.30
N ASP A 414 -23.93 -3.53 10.42
CA ASP A 414 -24.85 -2.87 9.50
C ASP A 414 -24.17 -2.70 8.14
N THR A 415 -24.51 -3.58 7.21
CA THR A 415 -23.92 -3.55 5.87
C THR A 415 -24.58 -2.48 5.03
N ILE A 416 -23.77 -1.78 4.24
CA ILE A 416 -24.32 -1.01 3.12
C ILE A 416 -24.84 -2.03 2.09
N HIS A 417 -26.16 -2.15 1.97
CA HIS A 417 -26.82 -3.07 1.02
C HIS A 417 -26.67 -2.68 -0.45
N GLU A 418 -25.90 -1.63 -0.75
CA GLU A 418 -25.72 -1.19 -2.12
C GLU A 418 -24.94 -2.24 -2.89
N THR A 419 -25.59 -2.83 -3.88
CA THR A 419 -24.94 -3.59 -4.94
C THR A 419 -23.75 -2.76 -5.43
N ILE A 420 -22.54 -3.32 -5.45
CA ILE A 420 -21.31 -2.63 -5.92
C ILE A 420 -21.59 -1.83 -7.22
N HIS A 421 -22.46 -2.33 -8.10
CA HIS A 421 -22.91 -1.64 -9.31
C HIS A 421 -23.72 -0.33 -9.12
N GLU A 422 -24.46 -0.13 -8.03
CA GLU A 422 -25.22 1.12 -7.78
C GLU A 422 -24.38 2.21 -7.09
N VAL A 423 -23.33 1.81 -6.35
CA VAL A 423 -22.39 2.73 -5.70
C VAL A 423 -21.50 3.43 -6.71
N PHE A 424 -21.00 2.67 -7.69
CA PHE A 424 -20.07 3.15 -8.70
C PHE A 424 -20.81 3.57 -9.96
N ASN A 425 -21.65 4.60 -9.81
CA ASN A 425 -21.87 5.46 -10.96
C ASN A 425 -20.51 6.08 -11.29
N THR A 426 -19.81 5.52 -12.28
CA THR A 426 -18.46 5.91 -12.73
C THR A 426 -18.37 7.38 -13.08
N ASN A 427 -19.50 8.09 -13.10
CA ASN A 427 -19.56 9.50 -13.37
C ASN A 427 -19.28 10.37 -12.13
N LYS A 428 -19.40 9.85 -10.91
CA LYS A 428 -19.11 10.64 -9.70
C LYS A 428 -17.60 10.88 -9.57
N ARG A 429 -17.21 12.06 -9.06
CA ARG A 429 -15.82 12.37 -8.73
C ARG A 429 -15.71 12.86 -7.29
N ILE A 430 -14.49 12.81 -6.78
CA ILE A 430 -14.15 13.35 -5.47
C ILE A 430 -14.32 14.86 -5.54
N PRO A 431 -15.09 15.48 -4.62
CA PRO A 431 -15.27 16.91 -4.65
C PRO A 431 -13.96 17.67 -4.49
N VAL A 432 -13.83 18.80 -5.19
CA VAL A 432 -12.70 19.71 -5.02
C VAL A 432 -13.13 20.84 -4.10
N VAL A 433 -12.40 21.03 -3.01
CA VAL A 433 -12.65 22.11 -2.05
C VAL A 433 -11.48 23.08 -2.11
N ILE A 434 -11.79 24.37 -2.27
CA ILE A 434 -10.81 25.45 -2.29
C ILE A 434 -11.03 26.31 -1.06
N ASP A 435 -10.07 26.26 -0.15
CA ASP A 435 -10.07 26.97 1.12
C ASP A 435 -9.21 28.23 1.08
N GLY A 436 -9.30 29.05 2.14
CA GLY A 436 -8.40 30.20 2.34
C GLY A 436 -8.70 31.38 1.42
N LEU A 437 -9.92 31.51 0.92
CA LEU A 437 -10.31 32.61 0.04
C LEU A 437 -10.49 33.92 0.82
N HIS A 438 -10.18 35.05 0.19
CA HIS A 438 -10.47 36.34 0.78
C HIS A 438 -11.98 36.58 0.82
N GLU A 439 -12.43 37.43 1.74
CA GLU A 439 -13.85 37.74 1.90
C GLU A 439 -14.47 38.28 0.61
N THR A 440 -13.72 39.05 -0.17
CA THR A 440 -14.13 39.57 -1.48
C THR A 440 -14.32 38.46 -2.53
N ASP A 441 -13.65 37.33 -2.39
CA ASP A 441 -13.65 36.25 -3.37
C ASP A 441 -14.90 35.36 -3.27
N VAL A 442 -15.54 35.31 -2.10
CA VAL A 442 -16.76 34.54 -1.89
C VAL A 442 -18.04 35.37 -2.06
N ILE A 443 -17.96 36.70 -2.05
CA ILE A 443 -19.12 37.59 -2.21
C ILE A 443 -19.48 37.75 -3.68
N PHE A 444 -20.35 36.86 -4.16
CA PHE A 444 -21.04 37.05 -5.44
C PHE A 444 -22.18 38.06 -5.30
N THR A 445 -21.88 39.36 -5.42
CA THR A 445 -22.89 40.43 -5.43
C THR A 445 -23.80 40.37 -6.67
N THR A 446 -23.36 39.71 -7.74
CA THR A 446 -24.10 39.64 -9.01
C THR A 446 -25.02 38.42 -9.11
N LYS A 447 -26.27 38.66 -9.54
CA LYS A 447 -27.21 37.59 -9.91
C LYS A 447 -26.90 36.98 -11.28
N LYS A 448 -26.02 37.59 -12.09
CA LYS A 448 -25.75 37.14 -13.47
C LYS A 448 -24.81 35.92 -13.46
N LYS A 449 -25.31 34.76 -13.92
CA LYS A 449 -24.55 33.49 -13.99
C LYS A 449 -23.23 33.62 -14.76
N LYS A 450 -23.20 34.38 -15.86
CA LYS A 450 -22.01 34.57 -16.71
C LYS A 450 -20.83 35.16 -15.92
N LEU A 451 -21.07 36.21 -15.14
CA LEU A 451 -20.04 36.87 -14.34
C LEU A 451 -19.50 35.94 -13.24
N LYS A 452 -20.37 35.11 -12.63
CA LYS A 452 -19.92 34.10 -11.65
C LYS A 452 -18.95 33.09 -12.27
N LEU A 453 -19.26 32.65 -13.49
CA LEU A 453 -18.41 31.69 -14.22
C LEU A 453 -17.06 32.30 -14.60
N GLU A 454 -17.04 33.55 -15.06
CA GLU A 454 -15.80 34.26 -15.39
C GLU A 454 -14.90 34.40 -14.16
N PHE A 455 -15.46 34.75 -13.01
CA PHE A 455 -14.73 34.82 -11.74
C PHE A 455 -14.18 33.45 -11.30
N VAL A 456 -15.01 32.40 -11.34
CA VAL A 456 -14.55 31.04 -10.99
C VAL A 456 -13.39 30.61 -11.90
N ARG A 457 -13.48 30.90 -13.20
CA ARG A 457 -12.43 30.58 -14.16
C ARG A 457 -11.12 31.33 -13.86
N SER A 458 -11.18 32.62 -13.52
CA SER A 458 -9.97 33.38 -13.21
C SER A 458 -9.28 32.89 -11.93
N LEU A 459 -10.05 32.43 -10.94
CA LEU A 459 -9.52 31.85 -9.71
C LEU A 459 -8.80 30.51 -9.97
N LEU A 460 -9.42 29.61 -10.74
CA LEU A 460 -8.89 28.25 -10.95
C LEU A 460 -7.69 28.18 -11.88
N HIS A 461 -7.58 29.09 -12.85
CA HIS A 461 -6.55 29.07 -13.90
C HIS A 461 -5.12 28.96 -13.36
N LYS A 462 -4.85 29.47 -12.15
CA LYS A 462 -3.51 29.49 -11.56
C LYS A 462 -3.19 28.31 -10.65
N SER A 463 -4.18 27.72 -9.99
CA SER A 463 -3.93 26.79 -8.89
C SER A 463 -4.61 25.42 -9.04
N HIS A 464 -5.55 25.26 -9.97
CA HIS A 464 -6.33 24.03 -10.15
C HIS A 464 -6.54 23.73 -11.63
N ILE A 465 -5.45 23.48 -12.36
CA ILE A 465 -5.45 23.38 -13.83
C ILE A 465 -6.37 22.26 -14.35
N ASN A 466 -6.40 21.09 -13.70
CA ASN A 466 -7.27 19.98 -14.12
C ASN A 466 -8.76 20.35 -13.97
N LEU A 467 -9.12 20.95 -12.83
CA LEU A 467 -10.48 21.43 -12.61
C LEU A 467 -10.85 22.53 -13.61
N PHE A 468 -9.94 23.48 -13.84
CA PHE A 468 -10.12 24.55 -14.81
C PHE A 468 -10.36 24.02 -16.23
N ASN A 469 -9.51 23.10 -16.70
CA ASN A 469 -9.63 22.48 -18.03
C ASN A 469 -10.98 21.77 -18.18
N TYR A 470 -11.40 21.05 -17.15
CA TYR A 470 -12.69 20.38 -17.16
C TYR A 470 -13.88 21.34 -17.22
N ILE A 471 -13.97 22.32 -16.31
CA ILE A 471 -15.14 23.20 -16.25
C ILE A 471 -15.24 24.17 -17.44
N THR A 472 -14.15 24.35 -18.19
CA THR A 472 -14.08 25.18 -19.40
C THR A 472 -14.27 24.36 -20.68
N HIS A 473 -14.23 23.04 -20.61
CA HIS A 473 -14.38 22.17 -21.77
C HIS A 473 -15.76 22.36 -22.43
N PRO A 474 -15.84 22.44 -23.78
CA PRO A 474 -17.10 22.71 -24.49
C PRO A 474 -18.24 21.73 -24.19
N ASN A 475 -17.90 20.48 -23.88
CA ASN A 475 -18.85 19.41 -23.58
C ASN A 475 -19.21 19.29 -22.08
N VAL A 476 -18.81 20.26 -21.25
CA VAL A 476 -19.04 20.25 -19.80
C VAL A 476 -19.97 21.41 -19.41
N VAL A 477 -21.04 21.09 -18.69
CA VAL A 477 -22.08 22.05 -18.34
C VAL A 477 -22.03 22.44 -16.86
N CYS A 478 -22.13 23.74 -16.56
CA CYS A 478 -22.38 24.18 -15.18
C CYS A 478 -23.85 23.96 -14.80
N ALA A 479 -24.11 22.91 -14.03
CA ALA A 479 -25.44 22.51 -13.58
C ALA A 479 -26.01 23.47 -12.52
N GLN A 480 -25.18 23.90 -11.56
CA GLN A 480 -25.62 24.75 -10.45
C GLN A 480 -24.49 25.60 -9.88
N ILE A 481 -24.82 26.84 -9.48
CA ILE A 481 -24.00 27.66 -8.58
C ILE A 481 -24.93 28.21 -7.51
N SER A 482 -24.73 27.82 -6.25
CA SER A 482 -25.65 28.20 -5.18
C SER A 482 -24.96 28.49 -3.86
N LEU A 483 -25.63 29.31 -3.06
CA LEU A 483 -25.26 29.60 -1.68
C LEU A 483 -26.24 28.88 -0.74
N PRO A 484 -25.79 27.89 0.04
CA PRO A 484 -26.63 27.23 1.03
C PRO A 484 -27.10 28.21 2.12
N LYS A 485 -28.42 28.33 2.31
CA LYS A 485 -29.02 29.33 3.23
C LYS A 485 -29.55 28.74 4.54
N THR A 486 -29.88 27.44 4.55
CA THR A 486 -30.48 26.77 5.70
C THR A 486 -29.50 25.78 6.31
N LYS A 487 -29.64 25.46 7.60
CA LYS A 487 -28.78 24.47 8.27
C LYS A 487 -28.77 23.10 7.56
N PRO A 488 -29.92 22.55 7.11
CA PRO A 488 -29.91 21.29 6.35
C PRO A 488 -29.20 21.40 4.99
N SER A 489 -29.43 22.50 4.26
CA SER A 489 -28.73 22.74 2.98
C SER A 489 -27.24 22.93 3.17
N TYR A 490 -26.81 23.61 4.24
CA TYR A 490 -25.40 23.78 4.58
C TYR A 490 -24.73 22.45 4.89
N LYS A 491 -25.35 21.60 5.72
CA LYS A 491 -24.83 20.25 5.99
C LYS A 491 -24.63 19.49 4.68
N LYS A 492 -25.68 19.40 3.87
CA LYS A 492 -25.68 18.63 2.62
C LYS A 492 -24.68 19.15 1.59
N HIS A 493 -24.67 20.46 1.36
CA HIS A 493 -23.96 21.09 0.23
C HIS A 493 -22.55 21.56 0.58
N ILE A 494 -22.23 21.72 1.86
CA ILE A 494 -20.91 22.13 2.34
C ILE A 494 -20.30 21.02 3.18
N THR A 495 -20.89 20.71 4.34
CA THR A 495 -20.25 19.79 5.31
C THR A 495 -20.00 18.40 4.71
N ASP A 496 -21.00 17.81 4.07
CA ASP A 496 -20.88 16.48 3.46
C ASP A 496 -19.92 16.50 2.25
N VAL A 497 -19.85 17.62 1.52
CA VAL A 497 -18.91 17.80 0.39
C VAL A 497 -17.46 17.91 0.87
N VAL A 498 -17.24 18.70 1.92
CA VAL A 498 -15.92 18.86 2.54
C VAL A 498 -15.47 17.53 3.13
N ASN A 499 -16.35 16.82 3.84
CA ASN A 499 -16.05 15.50 4.38
C ASN A 499 -15.68 14.52 3.26
N ALA A 500 -16.47 14.46 2.18
CA ALA A 500 -16.16 13.59 1.04
C ALA A 500 -14.83 13.95 0.34
N SER A 501 -14.47 15.24 0.29
CA SER A 501 -13.17 15.68 -0.21
C SER A 501 -12.02 15.20 0.69
N ILE A 502 -12.16 15.39 2.01
CA ILE A 502 -11.17 14.96 3.03
C ILE A 502 -11.03 13.43 3.07
N THR A 503 -12.14 12.69 2.96
CA THR A 503 -12.15 11.22 2.97
C THR A 503 -11.92 10.62 1.59
N ASN A 504 -11.56 11.44 0.59
CA ASN A 504 -11.27 11.02 -0.77
C ASN A 504 -12.37 10.12 -1.38
N THR A 505 -13.63 10.48 -1.15
CA THR A 505 -14.81 9.69 -1.52
C THR A 505 -15.61 10.40 -2.63
N PRO A 506 -15.97 9.73 -3.75
CA PRO A 506 -16.80 10.34 -4.78
C PRO A 506 -18.19 10.72 -4.27
N LEU A 507 -18.69 11.89 -4.68
CA LEU A 507 -19.98 12.41 -4.20
C LEU A 507 -20.82 12.99 -5.35
N THR A 508 -22.14 12.95 -5.19
CA THR A 508 -23.09 13.69 -6.05
C THR A 508 -24.21 14.24 -5.20
N ILE A 509 -24.70 15.43 -5.54
CA ILE A 509 -25.69 16.15 -4.75
C ILE A 509 -26.75 16.73 -5.68
N ASP A 510 -28.01 16.35 -5.47
CA ASP A 510 -29.16 17.02 -6.11
C ASP A 510 -29.06 17.12 -7.65
N LEU A 511 -28.36 16.18 -8.28
CA LEU A 511 -28.17 16.19 -9.72
C LEU A 511 -29.47 15.77 -10.41
N LYS A 512 -30.11 16.73 -11.09
CA LYS A 512 -31.35 16.48 -11.84
C LYS A 512 -31.09 15.47 -12.95
N GLU A 513 -32.09 14.64 -13.26
CA GLU A 513 -31.98 13.54 -14.24
C GLU A 513 -31.40 13.97 -15.59
N LYS A 514 -31.82 15.13 -16.10
CA LYS A 514 -31.33 15.71 -17.36
C LYS A 514 -29.81 15.98 -17.40
N PHE A 515 -29.15 16.03 -16.25
CA PHE A 515 -27.71 16.24 -16.17
C PHE A 515 -26.93 14.92 -16.01
N LYS A 516 -27.58 13.80 -15.68
CA LYS A 516 -26.88 12.53 -15.45
C LYS A 516 -26.24 11.95 -16.72
N SER A 517 -26.74 12.30 -17.90
CA SER A 517 -26.24 11.84 -19.20
C SER A 517 -25.19 12.76 -19.83
N ILE A 518 -24.78 13.84 -19.17
CA ILE A 518 -23.80 14.80 -19.71
C ILE A 518 -22.74 15.16 -18.67
N ASN A 519 -21.53 15.49 -19.12
CA ASN A 519 -20.49 15.99 -18.23
C ASN A 519 -20.92 17.32 -17.61
N ASN A 520 -20.84 17.45 -16.30
CA ASN A 520 -21.30 18.65 -15.61
C ASN A 520 -20.64 18.83 -14.24
N TRP A 521 -20.87 20.00 -13.66
CA TRP A 521 -20.41 20.33 -12.32
C TRP A 521 -21.38 21.26 -11.59
N GLN A 522 -21.32 21.22 -10.27
CA GLN A 522 -22.02 22.10 -9.36
C GLN A 522 -21.02 22.82 -8.46
N LEU A 523 -21.32 24.05 -8.08
CA LEU A 523 -20.54 24.84 -7.14
C LEU A 523 -21.39 25.33 -5.99
N PHE A 524 -20.94 25.03 -4.78
CA PHE A 524 -21.51 25.51 -3.53
C PHE A 524 -20.52 26.45 -2.85
N ILE A 525 -21.00 27.63 -2.46
CA ILE A 525 -20.17 28.68 -1.87
C ILE A 525 -20.32 28.62 -0.36
N ASP A 526 -19.22 28.46 0.37
CA ASP A 526 -19.21 28.56 1.82
C ASP A 526 -18.76 29.94 2.27
N HIS A 527 -19.72 30.78 2.67
CA HIS A 527 -19.43 32.10 3.21
C HIS A 527 -18.89 32.08 4.64
N LYS A 528 -19.18 31.04 5.42
CA LYS A 528 -18.79 30.98 6.83
C LYS A 528 -17.30 30.76 6.94
N GLU A 529 -16.82 29.79 6.17
CA GLU A 529 -15.43 29.35 6.22
C GLU A 529 -14.60 29.81 5.01
N LYS A 530 -15.19 30.64 4.14
CA LYS A 530 -14.57 31.23 2.95
C LYS A 530 -14.00 30.18 1.98
N ARG A 531 -14.88 29.28 1.52
CA ARG A 531 -14.53 28.14 0.66
C ARG A 531 -15.39 28.05 -0.60
N LEU A 532 -14.88 27.37 -1.63
CA LEU A 532 -15.65 26.94 -2.79
C LEU A 532 -15.63 25.41 -2.89
N CYS A 533 -16.81 24.81 -2.94
CA CYS A 533 -16.98 23.36 -2.99
C CYS A 533 -17.53 22.93 -4.36
N PHE A 534 -16.71 22.23 -5.14
CA PHE A 534 -17.06 21.73 -6.47
C PHE A 534 -17.46 20.26 -6.41
N VAL A 535 -18.65 19.94 -6.92
CA VAL A 535 -19.11 18.56 -7.12
C VAL A 535 -19.14 18.27 -8.62
N ILE A 536 -18.52 17.17 -9.02
CA ILE A 536 -18.17 16.91 -10.42
C ILE A 536 -18.81 15.60 -10.88
N TRP A 537 -19.41 15.66 -12.07
CA TRP A 537 -20.08 14.54 -12.72
C TRP A 537 -19.55 14.34 -14.14
N CYS A 538 -18.75 13.31 -14.35
CA CYS A 538 -17.96 13.09 -15.56
C CYS A 538 -18.33 11.78 -16.25
N VAL A 539 -19.17 11.87 -17.27
CA VAL A 539 -19.60 10.74 -18.12
C VAL A 539 -18.47 10.24 -19.03
N ASN A 540 -17.62 11.14 -19.53
CA ASN A 540 -16.41 10.76 -20.27
C ASN A 540 -15.20 10.92 -19.36
N GLU A 541 -14.65 9.81 -18.87
CA GLU A 541 -13.56 9.82 -17.89
C GLU A 541 -12.31 10.55 -18.36
N GLU A 542 -12.01 10.54 -19.66
CA GLU A 542 -10.81 11.18 -20.24
C GLU A 542 -10.82 12.71 -20.08
N LEU A 543 -12.00 13.31 -19.87
CA LEU A 543 -12.11 14.77 -19.68
C LEU A 543 -11.67 15.21 -18.27
N TYR A 544 -11.66 14.30 -17.30
CA TYR A 544 -11.33 14.57 -15.91
C TYR A 544 -10.29 13.57 -15.37
N ALA A 545 -9.26 13.33 -16.19
CA ALA A 545 -8.12 12.47 -15.90
C ALA A 545 -6.90 13.29 -15.44
#